data_AF-A0A6J6HJH6-F1
#
_entry.id   AF-A0A6J6HJH6-F1
#
_cell.length_a   1.000
_cell.length_b   1.000
_cell.length_c   1.000
_cell.angle_alpha   90.00
_cell.angle_beta   90.00
_cell.angle_gamma   90.00
#
_symmetry.space_group_name_H-M   'P 1'
#
loop_
_entity.id
_entity.type
_entity.pdbx_description
1 polymer ?
#
loop_
_entity_poly.entity_id
_entity_poly.type
_entity_poly.pdbx_seq_one_letter_code
_entity_poly.pdbx_strand_id
1 'polypeptide(L)' 'MPAGSPFYENGLPRFKGDYLNGKMHGYWEFYRKDGSLMRSGNFDEEKQIGVWKTFARDGSLVKETKFS' A
#
# COMPACT_ATOMS: atom_id res chain seq x y z
N MET A 1 -7.76 17.02 10.92
CA MET A 1 -8.32 16.16 9.86
C MET A 1 -8.37 14.75 10.42
N PRO A 2 -9.52 14.07 10.59
CA PRO A 2 -9.48 12.67 10.97
C PRO A 2 -9.03 11.91 9.71
N ALA A 3 -7.71 11.74 9.56
CA ALA A 3 -7.17 10.70 8.71
C ALA A 3 -7.84 9.40 9.18
N GLY A 4 -8.72 8.84 8.35
CA GLY A 4 -9.45 7.63 8.70
C GLY A 4 -8.48 6.59 9.23
N SER A 5 -8.87 5.90 10.32
CA SER A 5 -7.99 5.00 11.04
C SER A 5 -7.21 4.10 10.07
N PRO A 6 -5.88 3.92 10.27
CA PRO A 6 -5.04 3.09 9.41
C PRO A 6 -5.46 1.61 9.46
N PHE A 7 -6.43 1.27 10.30
CA PHE A 7 -7.04 -0.05 10.45
C PHE A 7 -8.48 -0.06 9.92
N TYR A 8 -8.88 -1.21 9.39
CA TYR A 8 -10.26 -1.58 9.11
C TYR A 8 -11.04 -1.83 10.41
N GLU A 9 -12.37 -1.95 10.30
CA GLU A 9 -13.28 -2.19 11.43
C GLU A 9 -12.98 -3.51 12.16
N ASN A 10 -12.33 -4.47 11.48
CA ASN A 10 -11.87 -5.73 12.06
C ASN A 10 -10.47 -5.65 12.67
N GLY A 11 -9.86 -4.46 12.76
CA GLY A 11 -8.53 -4.26 13.31
C GLY A 11 -7.37 -4.57 12.36
N LEU A 12 -7.62 -5.02 11.12
CA LEU A 12 -6.56 -5.27 10.15
C LEU A 12 -6.04 -3.96 9.53
N PRO A 13 -4.73 -3.81 9.28
CA PRO A 13 -4.19 -2.60 8.66
C PRO A 13 -4.70 -2.44 7.22
N ARG A 14 -5.01 -1.21 6.81
CA ARG A 14 -5.33 -0.85 5.42
C ARG A 14 -4.07 -0.69 4.59
N PHE A 15 -3.00 -0.25 5.22
CA PHE A 15 -1.70 -0.07 4.63
C PHE A 15 -0.60 -0.24 5.67
N LYS A 16 0.60 -0.56 5.19
CA LYS A 16 1.82 -0.64 5.96
C LYS A 16 2.94 -0.05 5.14
N GLY A 17 3.70 0.85 5.74
CA GLY A 17 4.82 1.53 5.11
C GLY A 17 5.32 2.63 6.01
N ASP A 18 6.42 3.26 5.59
CA ASP A 18 7.11 4.27 6.39
C ASP A 18 6.82 5.68 5.87
N TYR A 19 6.82 6.62 6.81
CA TYR A 19 6.74 8.04 6.50
C TYR A 19 8.10 8.69 6.75
N LEU A 20 8.62 9.41 5.76
CA LEU A 20 9.79 10.26 5.88
C LEU A 20 9.34 11.71 5.79
N ASN A 21 9.64 12.52 6.81
CA ASN A 21 9.23 13.94 6.88
C ASN A 21 7.71 14.16 6.73
N GLY A 22 6.90 13.22 7.23
CA GLY A 22 5.44 13.26 7.11
C GLY A 22 4.89 12.83 5.74
N LYS A 23 5.75 12.43 4.80
CA LYS A 23 5.42 11.95 3.46
C LYS A 23 5.62 10.45 3.34
N MET A 24 4.80 9.75 2.56
CA MET A 24 5.00 8.32 2.29
C MET A 24 6.36 8.11 1.59
N HIS A 25 7.19 7.22 2.12
CA HIS A 25 8.51 6.92 1.57
C HIS A 25 8.85 5.43 1.77
N GLY A 26 9.68 4.88 0.88
CA GLY A 26 10.11 3.49 0.91
C GLY A 26 9.04 2.52 0.41
N TYR A 27 9.08 1.28 0.87
CA TYR A 27 8.16 0.23 0.43
C TYR A 27 6.83 0.30 1.19
N TRP A 28 5.76 0.18 0.44
CA TRP A 28 4.38 0.30 0.91
C TRP A 28 3.54 -0.87 0.45
N GLU A 29 2.71 -1.35 1.36
CA GLU A 29 1.77 -2.44 1.16
C GLU A 29 0.38 -1.96 1.52
N PHE A 30 -0.59 -2.30 0.69
CA PHE A 30 -2.00 -1.99 0.89
C PHE A 30 -2.75 -3.31 0.97
N TYR A 31 -3.55 -3.46 2.00
CA TYR A 31 -4.33 -4.68 2.25
C TYR A 31 -5.80 -4.39 2.05
N ARG A 32 -6.58 -5.46 1.86
CA ARG A 32 -8.05 -5.39 1.84
C ARG A 32 -8.60 -5.62 3.24
N LYS A 33 -9.92 -5.45 3.38
CA LYS A 33 -10.66 -5.78 4.61
C LYS A 33 -10.42 -7.20 5.10
N ASP A 34 -10.15 -8.16 4.22
CA ASP A 34 -9.87 -9.56 4.57
C ASP A 34 -8.39 -9.82 4.94
N GLY A 35 -7.53 -8.80 4.91
CA GLY A 35 -6.10 -8.91 5.15
C GLY A 35 -5.28 -9.34 3.93
N SER A 36 -5.92 -9.67 2.80
CA SER A 36 -5.20 -10.00 1.57
C SER A 36 -4.44 -8.79 1.04
N LEU A 37 -3.22 -9.01 0.55
CA LEU A 37 -2.43 -7.97 -0.10
C LEU A 37 -3.18 -7.54 -1.37
N MET A 38 -3.49 -6.25 -1.45
CA MET A 38 -4.14 -5.63 -2.59
C MET A 38 -3.12 -5.09 -3.55
N ARG A 39 -2.15 -4.36 -3.03
CA ARG A 39 -1.17 -3.63 -3.83
C ARG A 39 0.10 -3.41 -3.04
N SER A 40 1.25 -3.45 -3.69
CA SER A 40 2.49 -2.99 -3.09
C SER A 40 3.37 -2.25 -4.10
N GLY A 41 4.30 -1.46 -3.60
CA GLY A 41 5.20 -0.67 -4.41
C GLY A 41 6.03 0.26 -3.55
N ASN A 42 6.77 1.18 -4.19
CA ASN A 42 7.58 2.15 -3.48
C ASN A 42 7.01 3.55 -3.64
N PHE A 43 7.13 4.35 -2.58
CA PHE A 43 6.93 5.78 -2.63
C PHE A 43 8.24 6.51 -2.40
N ASP A 44 8.34 7.67 -3.03
CA ASP A 44 9.34 8.68 -2.71
C ASP A 44 8.65 10.03 -2.62
N GLU A 45 8.67 10.62 -1.43
CA GLU A 45 7.97 11.88 -1.13
C GLU A 45 6.50 11.91 -1.61
N GLU A 46 5.71 10.90 -1.25
CA GLU A 46 4.30 10.69 -1.68
C GLU A 46 4.10 10.35 -3.18
N LYS A 47 5.16 10.30 -3.98
CA LYS A 47 5.09 9.88 -5.39
C LYS A 47 5.32 8.39 -5.51
N GLN A 48 4.46 7.74 -6.28
CA GLN A 48 4.62 6.32 -6.62
C GLN A 48 5.82 6.17 -7.55
N ILE A 49 6.84 5.43 -7.11
CA ILE A 49 8.05 5.18 -7.90
C ILE A 49 8.32 3.69 -8.06
N GLY A 50 9.10 3.35 -9.08
CA GLY A 50 9.52 1.99 -9.36
C GLY A 50 8.36 1.10 -9.77
N VAL A 51 8.40 -0.15 -9.35
CA VAL A 51 7.44 -1.16 -9.79
C VAL A 51 6.33 -1.31 -8.76
N TRP A 52 5.10 -1.14 -9.22
CA TRP A 52 3.89 -1.29 -8.44
C TRP A 52 3.15 -2.54 -8.86
N LYS A 53 2.91 -3.42 -7.90
CA LYS A 53 2.28 -4.72 -8.09
C LYS A 53 0.88 -4.68 -7.48
N THR A 54 -0.11 -5.14 -8.24
CA THR A 54 -1.48 -5.36 -7.77
C THR A 54 -1.73 -6.85 -7.74
N PHE A 55 -2.20 -7.35 -6.61
CA PHE A 55 -2.45 -8.76 -6.39
C PHE A 55 -3.94 -9.03 -6.35
N ALA A 56 -4.38 -10.23 -6.72
CA ALA A 56 -5.74 -10.70 -6.51
C ALA A 56 -5.93 -11.13 -5.05
N ARG A 57 -7.16 -11.54 -4.69
CA ARG A 57 -7.47 -11.99 -3.31
C ARG A 57 -6.76 -13.30 -2.93
N ASP A 58 -6.42 -14.10 -3.92
CA ASP A 58 -5.66 -15.35 -3.79
C ASP A 58 -4.14 -15.12 -3.65
N GLY A 59 -3.68 -13.87 -3.77
CA GLY A 59 -2.25 -13.51 -3.74
C GLY A 59 -1.57 -13.56 -5.12
N SER A 60 -2.27 -13.93 -6.19
CA SER A 60 -1.71 -13.96 -7.55
C SER A 60 -1.45 -12.53 -8.05
N LEU A 61 -0.31 -12.32 -8.72
CA LEU A 61 0.00 -11.02 -9.32
C LEU A 61 -0.94 -10.77 -10.53
N VAL A 62 -1.77 -9.74 -10.43
CA VAL A 62 -2.74 -9.37 -11.48
C VAL A 62 -2.14 -8.34 -12.43
N LYS A 63 -1.39 -7.38 -11.88
CA LYS A 63 -0.87 -6.27 -12.65
C LYS A 63 0.44 -5.78 -12.08
N GLU A 64 1.36 -5.45 -12.98
CA GLU A 64 2.57 -4.71 -12.66
C GLU A 64 2.57 -3.40 -13.46
N THR A 65 2.77 -2.27 -12.78
CA THR A 65 2.89 -0.96 -13.39
C THR A 65 4.22 -0.36 -12.98
N LYS A 66 5.03 0.06 -13.94
CA LYS A 66 6.28 0.78 -13.67
C LYS A 66 6.04 2.28 -13.70
N PHE A 67 6.35 2.94 -12.60
CA PHE A 67 6.36 4.39 -12.46
C PHE A 67 7.81 4.87 -12.45
N SER A 68 8.09 5.90 -13.25
CA SER A 68 9.40 6.53 -13.42
C SER A 68 9.41 7.92 -12.81
#